data_AF-A0A6B3M8H1-F1
#
_entry.id   AF-A0A6B3M8H1-F1
#
_cell.length_a   1.000
_cell.length_b   1.000
_cell.length_c   1.000
_cell.angle_alpha   90.00
_cell.angle_beta   90.00
_cell.angle_gamma   90.00
#
_symmetry.space_group_name_H-M   'P 1'
#
loop_
_entity.id
_entity.type
_entity.pdbx_description
1 polymer ?
#
loop_
_entity_poly.entity_id
_entity_poly.type
_entity_poly.pdbx_seq_one_letter_code
_entity_poly.pdbx_strand_id
1 'polypeptide(L)'
;MNFLRYKYQNLLILKLQQAALDKHNLTLQRYTPNLINYMKKVELSISLTGYNTTMNIIKTGVNALVVPIGHYRQDKEQLIRTEKLENLGIVKVLEPEKLEPTYLAQKIIGCLHNKLEVKPNHNFDLEGSKNTAVFLKELLQNNIAIAA
;
A
#
# COMPACT_ATOMS: atom_id res chain seq x y z
N MET A 1 0.68 26.90 7.33
CA MET A 1 1.39 25.62 7.52
C MET A 1 1.69 24.83 6.22
N ASN A 2 1.27 25.28 5.03
CA ASN A 2 1.38 24.49 3.78
C ASN A 2 2.53 24.87 2.82
N PHE A 3 3.05 26.09 2.86
CA PHE A 3 4.05 26.54 1.87
C PHE A 3 5.42 25.87 2.03
N LEU A 4 5.89 25.70 3.28
CA LEU A 4 7.17 25.05 3.56
C LEU A 4 7.15 23.57 3.14
N ARG A 5 6.09 22.82 3.48
CA ARG A 5 5.95 21.40 3.11
C ARG A 5 5.98 21.20 1.59
N TYR A 6 5.30 22.08 0.85
CA TYR A 6 5.28 22.04 -0.61
C TYR A 6 6.66 22.36 -1.22
N LYS A 7 7.36 23.37 -0.67
CA LYS A 7 8.73 23.71 -1.09
C LYS A 7 9.73 22.57 -0.84
N TYR A 8 9.66 21.92 0.32
CA TYR A 8 10.51 20.77 0.64
C TYR A 8 10.25 19.56 -0.28
N GLN A 9 8.99 19.25 -0.58
CA GLN A 9 8.65 18.17 -1.51
C GLN A 9 9.17 18.45 -2.94
N ASN A 10 9.10 19.70 -3.40
CA ASN A 10 9.65 20.08 -4.71
C ASN A 10 11.18 20.00 -4.75
N LEU A 11 11.89 20.33 -3.67
CA LEU A 11 13.34 20.16 -3.62
C LEU A 11 13.74 18.68 -3.60
N LEU A 12 12.98 17.82 -2.93
CA LEU A 12 13.26 16.40 -2.87
C LEU A 12 13.10 15.74 -4.25
N ILE A 13 12.03 16.04 -4.99
CA ILE A 13 11.82 15.44 -6.31
C ILE A 13 12.92 15.85 -7.29
N LEU A 14 13.40 17.10 -7.23
CA LEU A 14 14.53 17.55 -8.06
C LEU A 14 15.81 16.78 -7.76
N LYS A 15 16.10 16.52 -6.47
CA LYS A 15 17.26 15.69 -6.07
C LYS A 15 17.14 14.27 -6.59
N LEU A 16 15.94 13.68 -6.54
CA LEU A 16 15.68 12.34 -7.07
C LEU A 16 15.80 12.30 -8.60
N GLN A 17 15.30 13.32 -9.30
CA GLN A 17 15.46 13.45 -10.75
C GLN A 17 16.93 13.54 -11.13
N GLN A 18 17.71 14.37 -10.43
CA GLN A 18 19.14 14.50 -10.67
C GLN A 18 19.87 13.15 -10.48
N ALA A 19 19.57 12.42 -9.41
CA ALA A 19 20.17 11.11 -9.13
C ALA A 19 19.76 10.03 -10.17
N ALA A 20 18.66 10.24 -10.89
CA ALA A 20 18.11 9.33 -11.88
C ALA A 20 18.59 9.59 -13.31
N LEU A 21 19.23 10.73 -13.61
CA LEU A 21 19.53 11.16 -14.98
C LEU A 21 20.26 10.09 -15.81
N ASP A 22 21.24 9.43 -15.22
CA ASP A 22 22.07 8.42 -15.91
C ASP A 22 21.57 6.98 -15.70
N LYS A 23 20.31 6.81 -15.26
CA LYS A 23 19.73 5.50 -14.92
C LYS A 23 18.63 5.11 -15.92
N HIS A 24 19.01 4.38 -16.97
CA HIS A 24 18.08 3.94 -18.01
C HIS A 24 16.98 2.97 -17.54
N ASN A 25 17.17 2.32 -16.39
CA ASN A 25 16.21 1.39 -15.79
C ASN A 25 15.32 2.04 -14.72
N LEU A 26 15.34 3.36 -14.57
CA LEU A 26 14.55 4.08 -13.59
C LEU A 26 13.52 4.99 -14.28
N THR A 27 12.27 4.92 -13.85
CA THR A 27 11.25 5.90 -14.21
C THR A 27 10.77 6.58 -12.93
N LEU A 28 10.83 7.91 -12.91
CA LEU A 28 10.39 8.71 -11.77
C LEU A 28 9.12 9.50 -12.14
N GLN A 29 8.07 9.34 -11.34
CA GLN A 29 6.82 10.08 -11.50
C GLN A 29 6.39 10.62 -10.14
N ARG A 30 6.03 11.90 -10.08
CA ARG A 30 5.49 12.52 -8.86
C ARG A 30 4.11 11.97 -8.52
N TYR A 31 3.31 11.65 -9.54
CA TYR A 31 1.95 11.16 -9.40
C TYR A 31 1.56 10.33 -10.63
N THR A 32 0.69 9.34 -10.43
CA THR A 32 0.03 8.61 -11.51
C THR A 32 -1.43 8.35 -11.16
N PRO A 33 -2.39 8.62 -12.07
CA PRO A 33 -3.78 8.20 -11.90
C PRO A 33 -3.98 6.70 -12.17
N ASN A 34 -2.97 6.02 -12.74
CA ASN A 34 -3.06 4.64 -13.26
C ASN A 34 -2.36 3.61 -12.36
N LEU A 35 -2.17 3.91 -11.07
CA LEU A 35 -1.38 3.07 -10.15
C LEU A 35 -1.82 1.59 -10.13
N ILE A 36 -3.13 1.33 -10.10
CA ILE A 36 -3.68 -0.03 -10.11
C ILE A 36 -3.23 -0.81 -11.35
N ASN A 37 -3.23 -0.18 -12.52
CA ASN A 37 -2.85 -0.83 -13.76
C ASN A 37 -1.35 -1.15 -13.79
N TYR A 38 -0.52 -0.34 -13.16
CA TYR A 38 0.89 -0.66 -12.97
C TYR A 38 1.07 -1.80 -11.98
N MET A 39 0.41 -1.76 -10.81
CA MET A 39 0.53 -2.80 -9.79
C MET A 39 0.13 -4.20 -10.30
N LYS A 40 -0.83 -4.29 -11.22
CA LYS A 40 -1.21 -5.56 -11.89
C LYS A 40 -0.12 -6.16 -12.79
N LYS A 41 0.90 -5.38 -13.19
CA LYS A 41 1.91 -5.75 -14.19
C LYS A 41 3.32 -5.88 -13.61
N VAL A 42 3.55 -5.42 -12.37
CA VAL A 42 4.87 -5.47 -11.74
C VAL A 42 5.08 -6.77 -10.98
N GLU A 43 6.34 -7.18 -10.84
CA GLU A 43 6.72 -8.36 -10.05
C GLU A 43 6.81 -8.10 -8.55
N LEU A 44 6.96 -6.83 -8.16
CA LEU A 44 7.05 -6.40 -6.76
C LEU A 44 6.59 -4.95 -6.61
N SER A 45 5.75 -4.70 -5.61
CA SER A 45 5.41 -3.36 -5.13
C SER A 45 6.12 -3.08 -3.82
N ILE A 46 6.80 -1.93 -3.70
CA ILE A 46 7.46 -1.49 -2.46
C ILE A 46 6.78 -0.23 -1.96
N SER A 47 6.32 -0.21 -0.71
CA SER A 47 5.58 0.95 -0.20
C SER A 47 5.62 1.11 1.32
N LEU A 48 5.14 2.25 1.80
CA LEU A 48 5.00 2.57 3.22
C LEU A 48 3.71 2.01 3.85
N THR A 49 2.95 1.16 3.13
CA THR A 49 1.73 0.46 3.61
C THR A 49 0.65 1.34 4.29
N GLY A 50 0.43 2.53 3.74
CA GLY A 50 -0.77 3.32 4.08
C GLY A 50 -2.05 2.57 3.69
N TYR A 51 -3.17 2.89 4.34
CA TYR A 51 -4.45 2.18 4.17
C TYR A 51 -4.85 1.96 2.69
N ASN A 52 -4.86 3.02 1.88
CA ASN A 52 -5.23 2.94 0.46
C ASN A 52 -4.27 2.05 -0.34
N THR A 53 -2.97 2.12 -0.06
CA THR A 53 -1.98 1.29 -0.75
C THR A 53 -2.16 -0.18 -0.41
N THR A 54 -2.51 -0.48 0.84
CA THR A 54 -2.87 -1.84 1.24
C THR A 54 -4.09 -2.35 0.51
N MET A 55 -5.13 -1.54 0.35
CA MET A 55 -6.30 -1.93 -0.46
C MET A 55 -5.91 -2.17 -1.93
N ASN A 56 -4.97 -1.38 -2.48
CA ASN A 56 -4.45 -1.62 -3.82
C ASN A 56 -3.67 -2.95 -3.91
N ILE A 57 -2.85 -3.27 -2.90
CA ILE A 57 -2.14 -4.56 -2.83
C ILE A 57 -3.13 -5.71 -2.81
N ILE A 58 -4.11 -5.69 -1.91
CA ILE A 58 -5.15 -6.72 -1.77
C ILE A 58 -5.94 -6.87 -3.09
N LYS A 59 -6.36 -5.75 -3.69
CA LYS A 59 -7.14 -5.75 -4.94
C LYS A 59 -6.36 -6.27 -6.14
N THR A 60 -5.05 -6.06 -6.18
CA THR A 60 -4.22 -6.45 -7.33
C THR A 60 -3.53 -7.80 -7.14
N GLY A 61 -3.44 -8.29 -5.91
CA GLY A 61 -2.68 -9.50 -5.58
C GLY A 61 -1.18 -9.38 -5.85
N VAL A 62 -0.67 -8.14 -6.02
CA VAL A 62 0.74 -7.93 -6.32
C VAL A 62 1.60 -8.37 -5.14
N ASN A 63 2.70 -9.07 -5.43
CA ASN A 63 3.72 -9.35 -4.43
C ASN A 63 4.23 -8.02 -3.84
N ALA A 64 4.29 -7.92 -2.52
CA ALA A 64 4.52 -6.63 -1.86
C ALA A 64 5.55 -6.73 -0.73
N LEU A 65 6.50 -5.79 -0.75
CA LEU A 65 7.40 -5.49 0.37
C LEU A 65 6.96 -4.17 0.99
N VAL A 66 6.70 -4.16 2.29
CA VAL A 66 6.20 -2.98 2.98
C VAL A 66 7.13 -2.52 4.10
N VAL A 67 7.23 -1.21 4.25
CA VAL A 67 7.99 -0.55 5.31
C VAL A 67 7.02 0.29 6.14
N PRO A 68 6.40 -0.27 7.20
CA PRO A 68 5.46 0.47 8.02
C PRO A 68 6.23 1.52 8.83
N ILE A 69 6.31 2.74 8.30
CA ILE A 69 6.93 3.88 9.01
C ILE A 69 5.99 4.55 10.02
N GLY A 70 4.82 3.94 10.25
CA GLY A 70 3.79 4.40 11.16
C GLY A 70 4.48 4.95 12.37
N HIS A 71 4.25 6.23 12.66
CA HIS A 71 4.94 6.91 13.74
C HIS A 71 4.82 5.98 14.94
N TYR A 72 5.93 5.36 15.35
CA TYR A 72 5.95 4.21 16.28
C TYR A 72 5.25 4.49 17.63
N ARG A 73 4.75 5.73 17.81
CA ARG A 73 4.05 6.27 18.96
C ARG A 73 2.59 6.69 18.72
N GLN A 74 2.10 6.82 17.47
CA GLN A 74 0.78 7.43 17.18
C GLN A 74 -0.17 6.52 16.41
N ASP A 75 0.32 5.64 15.54
CA ASP A 75 -0.54 4.80 14.69
C ASP A 75 -0.23 3.31 14.91
N LYS A 76 -0.90 2.72 15.91
CA LYS A 76 -0.86 1.29 16.16
C LYS A 76 -1.64 0.49 15.10
N GLU A 77 -2.60 1.12 14.40
CA GLU A 77 -3.40 0.42 13.38
C GLU A 77 -2.52 -0.06 12.26
N GLN A 78 -1.65 0.80 11.73
CA GLN A 78 -0.80 0.44 10.60
C GLN A 78 0.08 -0.77 10.92
N LEU A 79 0.65 -0.81 12.13
CA LEU A 79 1.46 -1.94 12.60
C LEU A 79 0.61 -3.22 12.69
N ILE A 80 -0.52 -3.17 13.41
CA ILE A 80 -1.42 -4.32 13.58
C ILE A 80 -1.90 -4.86 12.22
N ARG A 81 -2.28 -3.98 11.29
CA ARG A 81 -2.71 -4.37 9.95
C ARG A 81 -1.57 -5.01 9.17
N THR A 82 -0.38 -4.44 9.23
CA THR A 82 0.78 -4.95 8.51
C THR A 82 1.20 -6.33 9.04
N GLU A 83 1.23 -6.52 10.36
CA GLU A 83 1.48 -7.82 11.01
C GLU A 83 0.44 -8.87 10.61
N LYS A 84 -0.85 -8.52 10.63
CA LYS A 84 -1.92 -9.44 10.18
C LYS A 84 -1.75 -9.84 8.73
N LEU A 85 -1.44 -8.90 7.84
CA LEU A 85 -1.26 -9.18 6.42
C LEU A 85 0.02 -9.97 6.14
N GLU A 86 1.08 -9.76 6.92
CA GLU A 86 2.28 -10.58 6.85
C GLU A 86 2.01 -12.02 7.27
N ASN A 87 1.28 -12.23 8.38
CA ASN A 87 0.88 -13.55 8.84
C ASN A 87 -0.03 -14.29 7.83
N LEU A 88 -0.82 -13.54 7.06
CA LEU A 88 -1.63 -14.06 5.95
C LEU A 88 -0.80 -14.30 4.67
N GLY A 89 0.49 -13.95 4.65
CA GLY A 89 1.36 -14.09 3.48
C GLY A 89 1.01 -13.14 2.34
N ILE A 90 0.33 -12.03 2.61
CA ILE A 90 -0.09 -11.03 1.60
C ILE A 90 1.04 -10.01 1.36
N VAL A 91 1.81 -9.69 2.40
CA VAL A 91 2.94 -8.77 2.32
C VAL A 91 4.15 -9.37 3.03
N LYS A 92 5.35 -8.94 2.63
CA LYS A 92 6.57 -9.11 3.42
C LYS A 92 6.90 -7.78 4.10
N VAL A 93 7.37 -7.83 5.34
CA VAL A 93 7.66 -6.61 6.09
C VAL A 93 9.17 -6.37 6.18
N LEU A 94 9.54 -5.11 5.98
CA LEU A 94 10.85 -4.59 6.32
C LEU A 94 10.67 -3.56 7.43
N GLU A 95 11.22 -3.85 8.61
CA GLU A 95 11.24 -2.91 9.73
C GLU A 95 11.98 -1.61 9.32
N PRO A 96 11.41 -0.42 9.60
CA PRO A 96 12.05 0.87 9.31
C PRO A 96 13.49 1.00 9.79
N GLU A 97 13.83 0.41 10.94
CA GLU A 97 15.17 0.40 11.54
C GLU A 97 16.19 -0.35 10.68
N LYS A 98 15.71 -1.26 9.83
CA LYS A 98 16.52 -2.07 8.92
C LYS A 98 16.53 -1.49 7.50
N LEU A 99 16.02 -0.28 7.29
CA LEU A 99 16.00 0.40 5.99
C LEU A 99 17.39 0.94 5.63
N GLU A 100 18.30 0.02 5.34
CA GLU A 100 19.65 0.28 4.83
C GLU A 100 19.76 -0.26 3.39
N PRO A 101 20.45 0.43 2.47
CA PRO A 101 20.52 0.07 1.05
C PRO A 101 20.84 -1.40 0.75
N THR A 102 21.85 -1.99 1.41
CA THR A 102 22.27 -3.37 1.13
C THR A 102 21.22 -4.36 1.61
N TYR A 103 20.65 -4.15 2.80
CA TYR A 103 19.61 -5.01 3.34
C TYR A 103 18.31 -4.93 2.52
N LEU A 104 17.92 -3.73 2.08
CA LEU A 104 16.78 -3.53 1.20
C LEU A 104 16.97 -4.27 -0.13
N ALA A 105 18.14 -4.17 -0.75
CA ALA A 105 18.43 -4.87 -2.01
C ALA A 105 18.33 -6.40 -1.85
N GLN A 106 18.88 -6.95 -0.77
CA GLN A 106 18.76 -8.39 -0.46
C GLN A 106 17.30 -8.82 -0.26
N LYS A 107 16.51 -8.02 0.46
CA LYS A 107 15.08 -8.29 0.64
C LYS A 107 14.32 -8.23 -0.67
N ILE A 108 14.59 -7.26 -1.54
CA ILE A 108 13.99 -7.17 -2.88
C ILE A 108 14.29 -8.43 -3.69
N ILE A 109 15.56 -8.85 -3.77
CA ILE A 109 15.96 -10.06 -4.49
C ILE A 109 15.24 -11.29 -3.92
N GLY A 110 15.19 -11.42 -2.59
CA GLY A 110 14.45 -12.50 -1.94
C GLY A 110 12.93 -12.47 -2.21
N CYS A 111 12.35 -11.28 -2.39
CA CYS A 111 10.95 -11.14 -2.80
C CYS A 111 10.71 -11.57 -4.24
N LEU A 112 11.65 -11.29 -5.14
CA LEU A 112 11.56 -11.65 -6.55
C LEU A 112 11.76 -13.15 -6.78
N HIS A 113 12.67 -13.79 -6.05
CA HIS A 113 12.88 -15.25 -6.13
C HIS A 113 11.77 -16.04 -5.45
N ASN A 114 11.38 -15.64 -4.24
CA ASN A 114 10.31 -16.29 -3.49
C ASN A 114 9.03 -15.48 -3.68
N LYS A 115 8.41 -15.60 -4.86
CA LYS A 115 7.03 -15.12 -5.05
C LYS A 115 6.21 -15.73 -3.91
N LEU A 116 5.44 -14.88 -3.22
CA LEU A 116 4.55 -15.36 -2.17
C LEU A 116 3.75 -16.52 -2.76
N GLU A 117 3.88 -17.71 -2.18
CA GLU A 117 2.91 -18.76 -2.41
C GLU A 117 1.61 -18.18 -1.90
N VAL A 118 0.84 -17.55 -2.81
CA VAL A 118 -0.46 -17.01 -2.48
C VAL A 118 -1.25 -18.20 -2.00
N LYS A 119 -1.37 -18.34 -0.67
CA LYS A 119 -2.27 -19.33 -0.10
C LYS A 119 -3.65 -18.97 -0.66
N PRO A 120 -4.27 -19.86 -1.45
CA PRO A 120 -5.52 -19.52 -2.08
C PRO A 120 -6.57 -19.30 -0.99
N ASN A 121 -7.35 -18.24 -1.16
CA ASN A 121 -8.59 -17.89 -0.46
C ASN A 121 -8.50 -17.09 0.85
N HIS A 122 -7.85 -15.93 0.83
CA HIS A 122 -8.38 -14.81 1.63
C HIS A 122 -9.33 -14.01 0.75
N ASN A 123 -10.60 -14.42 0.71
CA ASN A 123 -11.63 -13.76 -0.09
C ASN A 123 -12.06 -12.48 0.64
N PHE A 124 -11.27 -11.42 0.50
CA PHE A 124 -11.67 -10.10 0.98
C PHE A 124 -12.83 -9.62 0.14
N ASP A 125 -13.95 -9.27 0.79
CA ASP A 125 -15.01 -8.52 0.14
C ASP A 125 -14.54 -7.08 -0.07
N LEU A 126 -14.32 -6.71 -1.33
CA LEU A 126 -13.87 -5.38 -1.73
C LEU A 126 -15.03 -4.49 -2.18
N GLU A 127 -16.27 -4.97 -2.11
CA GLU A 127 -17.49 -4.26 -2.53
C GLU A 127 -18.11 -3.44 -1.37
N GLY A 128 -17.26 -2.97 -0.43
CA GLY A 128 -17.71 -2.26 0.77
C GLY A 128 -18.60 -1.06 0.50
N SER A 129 -18.36 -0.30 -0.59
CA SER A 129 -19.22 0.83 -0.97
C SER A 129 -20.63 0.38 -1.39
N LYS A 130 -20.71 -0.66 -2.22
CA LYS A 130 -21.97 -1.27 -2.67
C LYS A 130 -22.73 -1.86 -1.48
N ASN A 131 -22.04 -2.63 -0.64
CA ASN A 131 -22.63 -3.27 0.54
C ASN A 131 -23.13 -2.22 1.54
N THR A 132 -22.38 -1.13 1.74
CA THR A 132 -22.82 -0.01 2.60
C THR A 132 -24.07 0.64 2.05
N ALA A 133 -24.16 0.86 0.73
CA ALA A 133 -25.36 1.44 0.11
C ALA A 133 -26.59 0.54 0.28
N VAL A 134 -26.43 -0.79 0.13
CA VAL A 134 -27.49 -1.78 0.38
C VAL A 134 -27.93 -1.71 1.84
N PHE A 135 -26.99 -1.76 2.78
CA PHE A 135 -27.29 -1.74 4.22
C PHE A 135 -28.03 -0.46 4.64
N LEU A 136 -27.60 0.70 4.13
CA LEU A 136 -28.28 1.97 4.40
C LEU A 136 -29.71 1.98 3.86
N LYS A 137 -29.94 1.41 2.67
CA LYS A 137 -31.28 1.30 2.08
C LYS A 137 -32.20 0.43 2.93
N GLU A 138 -31.72 -0.72 3.39
CA GLU A 138 -32.48 -1.64 4.25
C GLU A 138 -32.82 -0.99 5.60
N LEU A 139 -31.85 -0.30 6.21
CA LEU A 139 -32.06 0.38 7.50
C LEU A 139 -33.13 1.48 7.40
N LEU A 140 -33.13 2.26 6.31
CA LEU A 140 -34.14 3.28 6.08
C LEU A 140 -35.53 2.68 5.83
N GLN A 141 -35.63 1.55 5.12
CA GLN A 141 -36.90 0.88 4.87
C GLN A 141 -37.49 0.24 6.14
N ASN A 142 -36.64 -0.36 6.99
CA ASN A 142 -37.08 -0.99 8.22
C ASN A 142 -37.49 0.03 9.30
N ASN A 143 -36.86 1.21 9.36
CA ASN A 143 -37.28 2.27 10.30
C ASN A 143 -38.62 2.92 9.91
N ILE A 144 -38.99 2.93 8.62
CA ILE A 144 -40.31 3.41 8.19
C ILE A 144 -41.41 2.43 8.62
N ALA A 145 -41.13 1.13 8.66
CA ALA A 145 -42.09 0.10 9.05
C ALA A 145 -42.38 0.02 10.57
N ILE A 146 -41.51 0.59 11.42
CA ILE A 146 -41.71 0.62 12.89
C ILE A 146 -42.42 1.92 13.33
N ALA A 147 -42.37 2.96 12.49
CA ALA A 147 -42.98 4.26 12.77
C ALA A 147 -44.36 4.48 12.11
N ALA A 148 -44.91 3.47 11.42
CA ALA A 148 -46.23 3.45 10.81
C ALA A 148 -47.13 2.43 11.52
#